data_AF-A0A8C5QWF6-F1
#
_entry.id   AF-A0A8C5QWF6-F1
#
_cell.length_a   1.000
_cell.length_b   1.000
_cell.length_c   1.000
_cell.angle_alpha   90.00
_cell.angle_beta   90.00
_cell.angle_gamma   90.00
#
_symmetry.space_group_name_H-M   'P 1'
#
loop_
_entity.id
_entity.type
_entity.pdbx_description
1 polymer ?
#
loop_
_entity_poly.entity_id
_entity_poly.type
_entity_poly.pdbx_seq_one_letter_code
_entity_poly.pdbx_strand_id
1 'polypeptide(L)'
;MTAALTPELQLLQATAEDYEGVVAISDGLYVGVDYLQYTYHAWLKDPQRKMFVAKSEGKVVAFGSFLLVDDGETAVLQAIHVAPWMRHSGVARIIHKFTLDNLRSDFPNVTRIHLTTMENPPANMMISHRIIHCKAVVSVFLSAKELEEAFRILESRIPIACKESLPPVFLDYSEVHSLFSRSLKEEDLVPERFLIQSWLPITTCSKIVNVWNL
;
A
#
# COMPACT_ATOMS: atom_id res chain seq x y z
N MET A 1 -28.94 -3.59 -28.89
CA MET A 1 -27.83 -3.40 -27.92
C MET A 1 -27.02 -2.21 -28.38
N THR A 2 -27.22 -1.06 -27.75
CA THR A 2 -26.40 0.14 -27.97
C THR A 2 -25.00 -0.14 -27.45
N ALA A 3 -24.00 -0.13 -28.32
CA ALA A 3 -22.61 -0.12 -27.87
C ALA A 3 -22.42 1.15 -27.04
N ALA A 4 -22.22 1.00 -25.72
CA ALA A 4 -21.85 2.12 -24.89
C ALA A 4 -20.53 2.67 -25.43
N LEU A 5 -20.57 3.90 -25.95
CA LEU A 5 -19.38 4.65 -26.33
C LEU A 5 -18.44 4.61 -25.13
N THR A 6 -17.28 3.98 -25.30
CA THR A 6 -16.26 4.03 -24.27
C THR A 6 -15.84 5.50 -24.18
N PRO A 7 -15.96 6.17 -23.02
CA PRO A 7 -15.60 7.57 -22.91
C PRO A 7 -14.16 7.74 -23.40
N GLU A 8 -13.88 8.83 -24.12
CA GLU A 8 -12.53 9.14 -24.57
C GLU A 8 -11.67 9.45 -23.35
N LEU A 9 -10.74 8.55 -23.03
CA LEU A 9 -9.88 8.65 -21.86
C LEU A 9 -8.47 9.01 -22.28
N GLN A 10 -7.94 10.08 -21.68
CA GLN A 10 -6.52 10.42 -21.75
C GLN A 10 -5.80 9.79 -20.56
N LEU A 11 -4.81 8.95 -20.84
CA LEU A 11 -4.01 8.25 -19.83
C LEU A 11 -2.64 8.91 -19.74
N LEU A 12 -2.31 9.45 -18.57
CA LEU A 12 -1.14 10.32 -18.39
C LEU A 12 -0.42 9.98 -17.08
N GLN A 13 0.86 10.30 -17.01
CA GLN A 13 1.56 10.35 -15.73
C GLN A 13 0.96 11.46 -14.85
N ALA A 14 0.77 11.16 -13.57
CA ALA A 14 0.19 12.10 -12.62
C ALA A 14 1.18 13.24 -12.30
N THR A 15 0.63 14.43 -12.07
CA THR A 15 1.36 15.65 -11.75
C THR A 15 0.79 16.32 -10.50
N ALA A 16 1.48 17.31 -9.95
CA ALA A 16 0.98 18.05 -8.79
C ALA A 16 -0.38 18.74 -9.06
N GLU A 17 -0.67 19.12 -10.30
CA GLU A 17 -1.94 19.75 -10.70
C GLU A 17 -3.14 18.80 -10.65
N ASP A 18 -2.89 17.49 -10.67
CA ASP A 18 -3.96 16.48 -10.63
C ASP A 18 -4.47 16.22 -9.22
N TYR A 19 -3.82 16.76 -8.19
CA TYR A 19 -4.10 16.49 -6.78
C TYR A 19 -5.59 16.65 -6.43
N GLU A 20 -6.17 17.81 -6.71
CA GLU A 20 -7.57 18.10 -6.41
C GLU A 20 -8.53 17.12 -7.11
N GLY A 21 -8.22 16.74 -8.35
CA GLY A 21 -8.99 15.75 -9.09
C GLY A 21 -8.88 14.34 -8.50
N VAL A 22 -7.69 13.97 -8.04
CA VAL A 22 -7.43 12.69 -7.39
C VAL A 22 -8.13 12.60 -6.03
N VAL A 23 -8.09 13.68 -5.24
CA VAL A 23 -8.83 13.76 -3.97
C VAL A 23 -10.33 13.66 -4.22
N ALA A 24 -10.87 14.36 -5.22
CA ALA A 24 -12.30 14.33 -5.55
C ALA A 24 -12.82 12.93 -5.93
N ILE A 25 -12.04 12.13 -6.66
CA ILE A 25 -12.44 10.75 -7.02
C ILE A 25 -12.26 9.75 -5.87
N SER A 26 -11.56 10.16 -4.81
CA SER A 26 -11.30 9.37 -3.61
C SER A 26 -12.37 9.57 -2.52
N ASP A 27 -13.32 10.48 -2.75
CA ASP A 27 -14.41 10.73 -1.81
C ASP A 27 -15.24 9.46 -1.54
N GLY A 28 -15.52 9.23 -0.25
CA GLY A 28 -16.21 8.04 0.25
C GLY A 28 -15.43 6.73 0.19
N LEU A 29 -14.17 6.72 -0.28
CA LEU A 29 -13.31 5.54 -0.14
C LEU A 29 -12.86 5.36 1.30
N TYR A 30 -12.70 4.09 1.70
CA TYR A 30 -12.25 3.71 3.04
C TYR A 30 -13.02 4.39 4.18
N VAL A 31 -14.36 4.55 4.05
CA VAL A 31 -15.18 5.21 5.08
C VAL A 31 -14.73 6.66 5.34
N GLY A 32 -14.21 7.34 4.31
CA GLY A 32 -13.77 8.74 4.37
C GLY A 32 -12.36 8.94 4.90
N VAL A 33 -11.59 7.87 5.17
CA VAL A 33 -10.19 7.95 5.63
C VAL A 33 -9.20 7.52 4.55
N ASP A 34 -9.40 8.00 3.33
CA ASP A 34 -8.43 7.74 2.27
C ASP A 34 -7.07 8.39 2.61
N TYR A 35 -6.02 7.57 2.55
CA TYR A 35 -4.64 7.96 2.85
C TYR A 35 -4.00 8.73 1.69
N LEU A 36 -4.60 8.68 0.49
CA LEU A 36 -4.01 9.25 -0.71
C LEU A 36 -3.86 10.78 -0.61
N GLN A 37 -4.83 11.47 0.00
CA GLN A 37 -4.76 12.92 0.21
C GLN A 37 -3.52 13.35 1.02
N TYR A 38 -3.09 12.53 1.98
CA TYR A 38 -1.94 12.83 2.84
C TYR A 38 -0.60 12.42 2.21
N THR A 39 -0.63 11.45 1.30
CA THR A 39 0.57 10.82 0.74
C THR A 39 0.89 11.26 -0.68
N TYR A 40 -0.07 11.85 -1.41
CA TYR A 40 0.05 12.17 -2.83
C TYR A 40 1.31 12.94 -3.21
N HIS A 41 1.58 14.06 -2.53
CA HIS A 41 2.75 14.89 -2.85
C HIS A 41 4.08 14.25 -2.42
N ALA A 42 4.07 13.42 -1.38
CA ALA A 42 5.25 12.64 -1.00
C ALA A 42 5.52 11.56 -2.05
N TRP A 43 4.47 10.89 -2.52
CA TRP A 43 4.52 9.88 -3.57
C TRP A 43 5.01 10.43 -4.91
N LEU A 44 4.64 11.66 -5.29
CA LEU A 44 5.18 12.31 -6.49
C LEU A 44 6.70 12.54 -6.44
N LYS A 45 7.28 12.65 -5.25
CA LYS A 45 8.72 12.86 -5.04
C LYS A 45 9.51 11.56 -4.93
N ASP A 46 8.82 10.43 -4.79
CA ASP A 46 9.43 9.12 -4.63
C ASP A 46 9.89 8.59 -6.01
N PRO A 47 11.20 8.43 -6.24
CA PRO A 47 11.71 7.98 -7.54
C PRO A 47 11.32 6.52 -7.86
N GLN A 48 11.05 5.71 -6.84
CA GLN A 48 10.63 4.31 -6.98
C GLN A 48 9.15 4.16 -7.27
N ARG A 49 8.38 5.25 -7.14
CA ARG A 49 6.95 5.26 -7.41
C ARG A 49 6.63 5.88 -8.76
N LYS A 50 5.67 5.28 -9.46
CA LYS A 50 5.02 5.87 -10.64
C LYS A 50 3.53 5.98 -10.39
N MET A 51 2.97 7.12 -10.76
CA MET A 51 1.59 7.49 -10.54
C MET A 51 0.98 7.91 -11.87
N PHE A 52 -0.26 7.51 -12.10
CA PHE A 52 -0.97 7.73 -13.36
C PHE A 52 -2.40 8.19 -13.10
N VAL A 53 -2.92 8.99 -14.02
CA VAL A 53 -4.31 9.45 -14.02
C VAL A 53 -4.97 9.11 -15.35
N ALA A 54 -6.27 8.81 -15.31
CA ALA A 54 -7.13 8.87 -16.48
C ALA A 54 -7.95 10.15 -16.42
N LYS A 55 -8.02 10.90 -17.52
CA LYS A 55 -8.86 12.09 -17.66
C LYS A 55 -9.95 11.89 -18.72
N SER A 56 -11.15 12.37 -18.43
CA SER A 56 -12.26 12.48 -19.38
C SER A 56 -12.67 13.94 -19.42
N GLU A 57 -12.72 14.56 -20.60
CA GLU A 57 -13.04 15.99 -20.76
C GLU A 57 -12.18 16.91 -19.85
N GLY A 58 -10.89 16.59 -19.72
CA GLY A 58 -9.94 17.32 -18.88
C GLY A 58 -10.05 17.06 -17.38
N LYS A 59 -11.06 16.32 -16.90
CA LYS A 59 -11.25 15.99 -15.48
C LYS A 59 -10.66 14.64 -15.14
N VAL A 60 -9.99 14.54 -13.99
CA VAL A 60 -9.51 13.25 -13.45
C VAL A 60 -10.72 12.36 -13.16
N VAL A 61 -10.70 11.15 -13.69
CA VAL A 61 -11.75 10.13 -13.52
C VAL A 61 -11.22 8.81 -12.96
N ALA A 62 -9.90 8.60 -13.02
CA ALA A 62 -9.26 7.48 -12.35
C ALA A 62 -7.81 7.80 -11.96
N PHE A 63 -7.31 7.06 -10.98
CA PHE A 63 -5.95 7.10 -10.50
C PHE A 63 -5.40 5.68 -10.35
N GLY A 64 -4.10 5.51 -10.54
CA GLY A 64 -3.41 4.25 -10.30
C GLY A 64 -1.92 4.48 -10.06
N SER A 65 -1.29 3.61 -9.28
CA SER A 65 0.15 3.71 -9.02
C SER A 65 0.81 2.36 -8.88
N PHE A 66 2.14 2.34 -9.05
CA PHE A 66 2.98 1.26 -8.57
C PHE A 66 4.20 1.80 -7.84
N LEU A 67 4.68 1.02 -6.87
CA LEU A 67 5.93 1.25 -6.14
C LEU A 67 6.89 0.09 -6.41
N LEU A 68 8.13 0.39 -6.77
CA LEU A 68 9.20 -0.59 -6.85
C LEU A 68 9.79 -0.83 -5.46
N VAL A 69 9.93 -2.10 -5.09
CA VAL A 69 10.54 -2.56 -3.84
C VAL A 69 11.52 -3.69 -4.15
N ASP A 70 12.23 -4.21 -3.14
CA ASP A 70 13.20 -5.29 -3.29
C ASP A 70 14.23 -5.00 -4.42
N ASP A 71 14.85 -3.81 -4.36
CA ASP A 71 15.81 -3.32 -5.38
C ASP A 71 15.25 -3.33 -6.83
N GLY A 72 13.94 -3.21 -6.99
CA GLY A 72 13.27 -3.16 -8.29
C GLY A 72 12.92 -4.53 -8.87
N GLU A 73 13.10 -5.62 -8.11
CA GLU A 73 12.66 -6.95 -8.52
C GLU A 73 11.14 -7.14 -8.33
N THR A 74 10.56 -6.44 -7.35
CA THR A 74 9.14 -6.52 -7.03
C THR A 74 8.46 -5.17 -7.27
N ALA A 75 7.26 -5.19 -7.86
CA ALA A 75 6.39 -4.02 -7.93
C ALA A 75 5.12 -4.22 -7.09
N VAL A 76 4.74 -3.23 -6.29
CA VAL A 76 3.48 -3.21 -5.56
C VAL A 76 2.51 -2.27 -6.27
N LEU A 77 1.39 -2.80 -6.76
CA LEU A 77 0.29 -2.00 -7.31
C LEU A 77 -0.56 -1.43 -6.17
N GLN A 78 -0.82 -0.13 -6.21
CA GLN A 78 -1.59 0.56 -5.15
C GLN A 78 -2.55 1.60 -5.70
N ALA A 79 -3.58 1.87 -4.91
CA ALA A 79 -4.51 3.00 -5.07
C ALA A 79 -5.15 3.08 -6.47
N ILE A 80 -5.82 2.00 -6.91
CA ILE A 80 -6.68 2.08 -8.09
C ILE A 80 -8.02 2.71 -7.70
N HIS A 81 -8.17 4.01 -7.97
CA HIS A 81 -9.41 4.75 -7.68
C HIS A 81 -10.12 5.08 -8.99
N VAL A 82 -11.45 5.02 -8.98
CA VAL A 82 -12.31 5.43 -10.10
C VAL A 82 -13.43 6.29 -9.57
N ALA A 83 -13.64 7.43 -10.21
CA ALA A 83 -14.72 8.36 -9.91
C ALA A 83 -16.05 7.62 -9.80
N PRO A 84 -16.88 7.89 -8.77
CA PRO A 84 -18.12 7.16 -8.54
C PRO A 84 -19.03 7.05 -9.78
N TRP A 85 -19.17 8.13 -10.54
CA TRP A 85 -19.99 8.19 -11.76
C TRP A 85 -19.38 7.47 -12.98
N MET A 86 -18.11 7.06 -12.91
CA MET A 86 -17.41 6.31 -13.96
C MET A 86 -17.24 4.83 -13.61
N ARG A 87 -17.70 4.37 -12.45
CA ARG A 87 -17.63 2.95 -12.06
C ARG A 87 -18.52 2.10 -12.97
N HIS A 88 -18.20 0.80 -13.07
CA HIS A 88 -18.87 -0.16 -13.96
C HIS A 88 -18.76 0.11 -15.48
N SER A 89 -18.03 1.14 -15.90
CA SER A 89 -17.77 1.47 -17.32
C SER A 89 -16.50 0.81 -17.88
N GLY A 90 -15.76 0.05 -17.06
CA GLY A 90 -14.48 -0.57 -17.44
C GLY A 90 -13.24 0.31 -17.24
N VAL A 91 -13.39 1.56 -16.78
CA VAL A 91 -12.27 2.49 -16.52
C VAL A 91 -11.19 1.89 -15.61
N ALA A 92 -11.57 1.17 -14.55
CA ALA A 92 -10.62 0.50 -13.66
C ALA A 92 -9.69 -0.46 -14.42
N ARG A 93 -10.24 -1.22 -15.37
CA ARG A 93 -9.46 -2.15 -16.21
C ARG A 93 -8.50 -1.40 -17.13
N ILE A 94 -8.91 -0.25 -17.65
CA ILE A 94 -8.12 0.58 -18.56
C ILE A 94 -6.92 1.18 -17.82
N ILE A 95 -7.13 1.88 -16.69
CA ILE A 95 -6.03 2.49 -15.94
C ILE A 95 -5.08 1.43 -15.35
N HIS A 96 -5.63 0.28 -14.91
CA HIS A 96 -4.82 -0.82 -14.40
C HIS A 96 -3.94 -1.44 -15.51
N LYS A 97 -4.49 -1.66 -16.70
CA LYS A 97 -3.71 -2.12 -17.86
C LYS A 97 -2.62 -1.13 -18.23
N PHE A 98 -2.95 0.16 -18.28
CA PHE A 98 -1.97 1.21 -18.59
C PHE A 98 -0.82 1.24 -17.57
N THR A 99 -1.14 1.12 -16.28
CA THR A 99 -0.16 1.04 -15.19
C THR A 99 0.77 -0.16 -15.36
N LEU A 100 0.21 -1.34 -15.68
CA LEU A 100 0.98 -2.57 -15.92
C LEU A 100 1.83 -2.51 -17.19
N ASP A 101 1.32 -1.90 -18.25
CA ASP A 101 2.06 -1.77 -19.51
C ASP A 101 3.26 -0.82 -19.33
N ASN A 102 3.10 0.29 -18.60
CA ASN A 102 4.22 1.18 -18.22
C ASN A 102 5.24 0.45 -17.35
N LEU A 103 4.79 -0.30 -16.34
CA LEU A 103 5.68 -1.09 -15.48
C LEU A 103 6.56 -2.05 -16.29
N ARG A 104 5.94 -2.80 -17.21
CA ARG A 104 6.65 -3.81 -18.03
C ARG A 104 7.60 -3.18 -19.05
N SER A 105 7.23 -2.03 -19.59
CA SER A 105 8.06 -1.27 -20.53
C SER A 105 9.31 -0.73 -19.84
N ASP A 106 9.12 -0.06 -18.70
CA ASP A 106 10.16 0.77 -18.10
C ASP A 106 11.02 -0.01 -17.10
N PHE A 107 10.48 -1.11 -16.56
CA PHE A 107 11.12 -1.93 -15.53
C PHE A 107 11.09 -3.43 -15.89
N PRO A 108 11.81 -3.85 -16.95
CA PRO A 108 11.79 -5.22 -17.44
C PRO A 108 12.39 -6.26 -16.46
N ASN A 109 13.11 -5.80 -15.43
CA ASN A 109 13.70 -6.66 -14.40
C ASN A 109 12.71 -7.07 -13.30
N VAL A 110 11.51 -6.48 -13.28
CA VAL A 110 10.48 -6.83 -12.30
C VAL A 110 9.98 -8.24 -12.58
N THR A 111 10.20 -9.15 -11.63
CA THR A 111 9.77 -10.56 -11.73
C THR A 111 8.50 -10.84 -10.93
N ARG A 112 8.15 -9.97 -9.98
CA ARG A 112 7.00 -10.12 -9.08
C ARG A 112 6.12 -8.88 -9.07
N ILE A 113 4.81 -9.10 -9.07
CA ILE A 113 3.81 -8.04 -8.89
C ILE A 113 2.95 -8.41 -7.69
N HIS A 114 2.93 -7.53 -6.69
CA HIS A 114 2.07 -7.61 -5.54
C HIS A 114 0.87 -6.67 -5.70
N LEU A 115 -0.29 -7.17 -5.29
CA LEU A 115 -1.54 -6.42 -5.23
C LEU A 115 -2.22 -6.82 -3.92
N THR A 116 -2.76 -5.85 -3.20
CA THR A 116 -3.69 -6.11 -2.10
C THR A 116 -5.10 -5.70 -2.51
N THR A 117 -6.07 -6.54 -2.18
CA THR A 117 -7.49 -6.35 -2.47
C THR A 117 -8.31 -6.60 -1.21
N MET A 118 -9.62 -6.38 -1.28
CA MET A 118 -10.53 -6.63 -0.16
C MET A 118 -10.50 -8.09 0.29
N GLU A 119 -10.91 -8.35 1.53
CA GLU A 119 -10.80 -9.65 2.24
C GLU A 119 -11.47 -10.84 1.53
N ASN A 120 -12.30 -10.61 0.50
CA ASN A 120 -12.87 -11.66 -0.32
C ASN A 120 -12.95 -11.19 -1.78
N PRO A 121 -11.90 -11.36 -2.60
CA PRO A 121 -11.97 -10.96 -3.99
C PRO A 121 -13.07 -11.74 -4.71
N PRO A 122 -13.84 -11.09 -5.60
CA PRO A 122 -14.92 -11.76 -6.31
C PRO A 122 -14.36 -12.89 -7.18
N ALA A 123 -15.13 -13.99 -7.30
CA ALA A 123 -14.65 -15.22 -7.95
C ALA A 123 -14.13 -15.00 -9.38
N ASN A 124 -14.73 -14.07 -10.13
CA ASN A 124 -14.28 -13.71 -11.49
C ASN A 124 -12.86 -13.14 -11.54
N MET A 125 -12.36 -12.51 -10.47
CA MET A 125 -10.98 -12.05 -10.35
C MET A 125 -10.02 -13.23 -10.09
N MET A 126 -10.51 -14.29 -9.47
CA MET A 126 -9.73 -15.48 -9.14
C MET A 126 -9.67 -16.50 -10.29
N ILE A 127 -10.69 -16.57 -11.16
CA ILE A 127 -10.76 -17.54 -12.27
C ILE A 127 -9.56 -17.45 -13.22
N SER A 128 -9.01 -16.26 -13.44
CA SER A 128 -7.83 -16.09 -14.32
C SER A 128 -6.51 -16.49 -13.67
N HIS A 129 -6.52 -16.95 -12.41
CA HIS A 129 -5.32 -17.25 -11.64
C HIS A 129 -5.37 -18.67 -11.07
N ARG A 130 -4.25 -19.39 -11.15
CA ARG A 130 -4.08 -20.64 -10.41
C ARG A 130 -3.70 -20.30 -8.97
N ILE A 131 -4.53 -20.67 -8.01
CA ILE A 131 -4.18 -20.54 -6.59
C ILE A 131 -3.07 -21.55 -6.29
N ILE A 132 -1.88 -21.05 -5.97
CA ILE A 132 -0.73 -21.87 -5.58
C ILE A 132 -0.72 -22.07 -4.07
N HIS A 133 -1.14 -21.06 -3.30
CA HIS A 133 -1.11 -21.06 -1.85
C HIS A 133 -2.15 -20.11 -1.26
N CYS A 134 -2.62 -20.39 -0.04
CA CYS A 134 -3.57 -19.56 0.70
C CYS A 134 -3.18 -19.57 2.19
N LYS A 135 -3.14 -18.37 2.81
CA LYS A 135 -2.88 -18.19 4.25
C LYS A 135 -3.95 -17.30 4.85
N ALA A 136 -4.30 -17.56 6.10
CA ALA A 136 -5.07 -16.61 6.89
C ALA A 136 -4.17 -15.44 7.32
N VAL A 137 -4.67 -14.22 7.18
CA VAL A 137 -4.02 -13.00 7.69
C VAL A 137 -4.80 -12.54 8.91
N VAL A 138 -4.11 -12.31 10.02
CA VAL A 138 -4.69 -11.69 11.21
C VAL A 138 -4.42 -10.19 11.12
N SER A 139 -5.46 -9.41 10.85
CA SER A 139 -5.39 -7.96 10.81
C SER A 139 -5.74 -7.38 12.18
N VAL A 140 -4.91 -6.47 12.68
CA VAL A 140 -5.19 -5.72 13.90
C VAL A 140 -5.40 -4.26 13.51
N PHE A 141 -6.59 -3.73 13.81
CA PHE A 141 -6.91 -2.33 13.64
C PHE A 141 -6.92 -1.67 15.02
N LEU A 142 -6.16 -0.60 15.17
CA LEU A 142 -6.14 0.22 16.38
C LEU A 142 -6.44 1.66 15.96
N SER A 143 -7.50 2.24 16.51
CA SER A 143 -7.69 3.69 16.44
C SER A 143 -6.59 4.40 17.21
N ALA A 144 -6.38 5.70 16.93
CA ALA A 144 -5.41 6.50 17.68
C ALA A 144 -5.64 6.44 19.20
N LYS A 145 -6.91 6.45 19.62
CA LYS A 145 -7.29 6.34 21.05
C LYS A 145 -6.95 4.97 21.63
N GLU A 146 -7.21 3.89 20.90
CA GLU A 146 -6.87 2.53 21.32
C GLU A 146 -5.36 2.33 21.35
N LEU A 147 -4.63 2.96 20.43
CA LEU A 147 -3.17 2.93 20.40
C LEU A 147 -2.58 3.69 21.58
N GLU A 148 -3.08 4.88 21.90
CA GLU A 148 -2.71 5.63 23.10
C GLU A 148 -3.00 4.84 24.37
N GLU A 149 -4.16 4.19 24.45
CA GLU A 149 -4.50 3.34 25.59
C GLU A 149 -3.60 2.10 25.67
N ALA A 150 -3.31 1.47 24.53
CA ALA A 150 -2.37 0.36 24.46
C ALA A 150 -0.97 0.80 24.91
N PHE A 151 -0.49 1.97 24.48
CA PHE A 151 0.77 2.55 24.95
C PHE A 151 0.72 2.81 26.46
N ARG A 152 -0.34 3.43 26.99
CA ARG A 152 -0.51 3.62 28.44
C ARG A 152 -0.48 2.30 29.21
N ILE A 153 -1.16 1.27 28.72
CA ILE A 153 -1.17 -0.07 29.34
C ILE A 153 0.24 -0.67 29.29
N LEU A 154 0.93 -0.60 28.16
CA LEU A 154 2.30 -1.09 28.00
C LEU A 154 3.25 -0.34 28.94
N GLU A 155 3.20 0.99 28.97
CA GLU A 155 3.94 1.85 29.88
C GLU A 155 3.67 1.50 31.35
N SER A 156 2.41 1.20 31.71
CA SER A 156 2.06 0.79 33.08
C SER A 156 2.59 -0.60 33.46
N ARG A 157 2.81 -1.47 32.46
CA ARG A 157 3.38 -2.81 32.63
C ARG A 157 4.90 -2.81 32.70
N ILE A 158 5.57 -1.79 32.14
CA ILE A 158 7.02 -1.64 32.21
C ILE A 158 7.52 -1.68 33.68
N PRO A 159 6.97 -0.89 34.64
CA PRO A 159 7.36 -0.99 36.05
C PRO A 159 7.08 -2.35 36.69
N ILE A 160 6.06 -3.09 36.24
CA ILE A 160 5.66 -4.39 36.81
C ILE A 160 6.63 -5.48 36.34
N ALA A 161 7.07 -5.46 35.08
CA ALA A 161 8.13 -6.31 34.57
C ALA A 161 9.51 -5.94 35.15
N CYS A 162 9.74 -4.65 35.41
CA CYS A 162 11.01 -4.14 35.94
C CYS A 162 11.16 -4.26 37.48
N LYS A 163 10.16 -4.74 38.22
CA LYS A 163 10.35 -5.04 39.65
C LYS A 163 11.33 -6.20 39.89
N GLU A 164 11.61 -7.01 38.87
CA GLU A 164 12.62 -8.07 38.91
C GLU A 164 13.73 -7.90 37.84
N SER A 165 13.75 -6.82 37.05
CA SER A 165 14.74 -6.61 35.97
C SER A 165 14.93 -5.12 35.62
N LEU A 166 16.11 -4.79 35.08
CA LEU A 166 16.62 -3.43 34.80
C LEU A 166 15.60 -2.44 34.20
N PRO A 167 15.77 -1.11 34.42
CA PRO A 167 14.88 -0.08 33.92
C PRO A 167 14.71 -0.15 32.39
N PRO A 168 13.56 0.29 31.84
CA PRO A 168 13.36 0.37 30.40
C PRO A 168 14.45 1.21 29.75
N VAL A 169 15.12 0.63 28.76
CA VAL A 169 16.11 1.33 27.94
C VAL A 169 15.38 1.91 26.74
N PHE A 170 15.40 3.23 26.62
CA PHE A 170 15.02 3.89 25.37
C PHE A 170 16.12 3.64 24.36
N LEU A 171 15.77 2.95 23.28
CA LEU A 171 16.69 2.61 22.23
C LEU A 171 16.59 3.65 21.13
N ASP A 172 17.73 4.16 20.67
CA ASP A 172 17.79 4.91 19.44
C ASP A 172 17.60 4.00 18.21
N TYR A 173 17.45 4.60 17.03
CA TYR A 173 17.24 3.85 15.79
C TYR A 173 18.33 2.79 15.52
N SER A 174 19.60 3.13 15.80
CA SER A 174 20.73 2.23 15.59
C SER A 174 20.71 1.06 16.58
N GLU A 175 20.31 1.32 17.83
CA GLU A 175 20.17 0.31 18.87
C GLU A 175 18.98 -0.62 18.61
N VAL A 176 17.84 -0.08 18.18
CA VAL A 176 16.69 -0.87 17.71
C VAL A 176 17.12 -1.77 16.55
N HIS A 177 17.80 -1.21 15.54
CA HIS A 177 18.32 -1.96 14.41
C HIS A 177 19.29 -3.07 14.85
N SER A 178 20.17 -2.80 15.81
CA SER A 178 21.09 -3.80 16.36
C SER A 178 20.35 -4.92 17.11
N LEU A 179 19.19 -4.66 17.69
CA LEU A 179 18.39 -5.64 18.43
C LEU A 179 17.77 -6.69 17.50
N PHE A 180 17.19 -6.21 16.39
CA PHE A 180 16.74 -7.09 15.29
C PHE A 180 17.90 -7.82 14.62
N SER A 181 19.12 -7.29 14.69
CA SER A 181 20.31 -7.92 14.09
C SER A 181 20.98 -8.97 15.00
N ARG A 182 20.79 -8.90 16.33
CA ARG A 182 21.59 -9.68 17.30
C ARG A 182 20.80 -10.70 18.14
N SER A 183 19.53 -10.43 18.46
CA SER A 183 18.85 -11.15 19.56
C SER A 183 17.51 -11.79 19.20
N LEU A 184 16.84 -11.29 18.17
CA LEU A 184 15.58 -11.84 17.68
C LEU A 184 15.83 -12.34 16.26
N LYS A 185 15.54 -13.60 15.96
CA LYS A 185 15.54 -14.01 14.55
C LYS A 185 14.32 -13.36 13.91
N GLU A 186 14.49 -12.86 12.70
CA GLU A 186 13.38 -12.29 11.91
C GLU A 186 12.20 -13.26 11.80
N GLU A 187 12.49 -14.56 11.73
CA GLU A 187 11.51 -15.65 11.74
C GLU A 187 10.69 -15.75 13.03
N ASP A 188 11.24 -15.32 14.18
CA ASP A 188 10.57 -15.35 15.47
C ASP A 188 9.55 -14.20 15.61
N LEU A 189 9.76 -13.10 14.89
CA LEU A 189 8.94 -11.89 14.94
C LEU A 189 7.91 -11.82 13.81
N VAL A 190 8.36 -12.22 12.61
CA VAL A 190 7.55 -12.24 11.40
C VAL A 190 7.70 -13.65 10.83
N PRO A 191 6.89 -14.60 11.32
CA PRO A 191 6.87 -15.94 10.75
C PRO A 191 6.66 -15.81 9.25
N GLU A 192 7.49 -16.49 8.45
CA GLU A 192 7.48 -16.43 6.98
C GLU A 192 8.12 -15.18 6.34
N ARG A 193 8.79 -14.33 7.14
CA ARG A 193 9.60 -13.19 6.67
C ARG A 193 8.83 -12.18 5.79
N PHE A 194 7.53 -12.06 6.02
CA PHE A 194 6.63 -11.21 5.24
C PHE A 194 5.77 -10.33 6.14
N LEU A 195 5.90 -9.02 5.97
CA LEU A 195 5.13 -8.02 6.70
C LEU A 195 4.28 -7.22 5.70
N ILE A 196 2.99 -7.06 6.01
CA ILE A 196 2.11 -6.13 5.29
C ILE A 196 1.94 -4.90 6.18
N GLN A 197 2.65 -3.83 5.86
CA GLN A 197 2.50 -2.55 6.56
C GLN A 197 1.82 -1.55 5.63
N SER A 198 0.70 -0.94 6.05
CA SER A 198 -0.01 0.07 5.24
C SER A 198 -0.28 -0.39 3.80
N TRP A 199 -0.71 -1.65 3.63
CA TRP A 199 -0.97 -2.26 2.32
C TRP A 199 0.28 -2.38 1.42
N LEU A 200 1.48 -2.30 2.01
CA LEU A 200 2.76 -2.60 1.38
C LEU A 200 3.24 -3.98 1.86
N PRO A 201 3.16 -5.01 1.01
CA PRO A 201 3.81 -6.28 1.26
C PRO A 201 5.31 -6.14 1.00
N ILE A 202 6.11 -6.15 2.06
CA ILE A 202 7.56 -5.98 2.00
C ILE A 202 8.27 -7.28 2.41
N THR A 203 9.25 -7.68 1.60
CA THR A 203 10.13 -8.80 1.93
C THR A 203 11.11 -8.32 2.99
N THR A 204 11.22 -9.08 4.06
CA THR A 204 11.98 -8.66 5.25
C THR A 204 13.49 -9.00 5.11
N CYS A 205 13.81 -9.94 4.19
CA CYS A 205 15.16 -10.47 3.90
C CYS A 205 16.24 -9.48 3.39
N SER A 206 15.97 -8.21 3.16
CA SER A 206 17.02 -7.26 2.76
C SER A 206 16.61 -5.81 3.04
N LYS A 207 17.06 -5.35 4.21
CA LYS A 207 17.21 -3.95 4.62
C LYS A 207 15.92 -3.11 4.68
N ILE A 208 15.59 -2.80 5.93
CA ILE A 208 14.82 -1.63 6.37
C ILE A 208 13.33 -1.70 6.02
N VAL A 209 12.55 -2.25 6.95
CA VAL A 209 11.17 -1.82 7.17
C VAL A 209 11.23 -0.36 7.62
N ASN A 210 11.13 0.58 6.68
CA ASN A 210 10.91 1.99 7.03
C ASN A 210 9.48 2.11 7.53
N VAL A 211 9.32 2.03 8.85
CA VAL A 211 8.06 2.34 9.50
C VAL A 211 7.83 3.84 9.38
N TRP A 212 7.09 4.25 8.35
CA TRP A 212 6.57 5.61 8.28
C TRP A 212 5.53 5.75 9.40
N ASN A 213 5.88 6.48 10.45
CA ASN A 213 4.90 7.02 11.38
C ASN A 213 4.10 8.09 10.63
N LEU A 214 2.79 7.84 10.48
CA LEU A 214 1.82 8.91 10.23
C LEU A 214 1.38 9.47 11.57
#